data_AF-A0AAD7YKK5-F1
#
_entry.id   AF-A0AAD7YKK5-F1
#
_cell.length_a   1.000
_cell.length_b   1.000
_cell.length_c   1.000
_cell.angle_alpha   90.00
_cell.angle_beta   90.00
_cell.angle_gamma   90.00
#
_symmetry.space_group_name_H-M   'P 1'
#
loop_
_entity.id
_entity.type
_entity.pdbx_description
1 polymer ?
#
loop_
_entity_poly.entity_id
_entity_poly.type
_entity_poly.pdbx_seq_one_letter_code
_entity_poly.pdbx_strand_id
1 'polypeptide(L)'
;MYYLFTVLIFAAICRVESGLFDRYSGKKVELAQAKELRLKNATERCSIDIKPCTPHEGSRIDGTCNNYKYPTRGSAQGPYLRLLKPDYGNDRDIRMNRHGEPLPSARKVRTELHSTGRVEDKVTFNVAAFHMMEFIHRDISIMDGPLDYLKRRQYCCSKIGDKDPKCIPIRVPEDDPYLKVTDIRCLNFSRAETFQDSGCTPEIILPEQVSTYSTFSYTL
;
A
#
# COMPACT_ATOMS: atom_id res chain seq x y z
N MET A 1 36.32 25.95 25.73
CA MET A 1 36.61 25.52 24.35
C MET A 1 36.01 24.15 24.01
N TYR A 2 36.16 23.14 24.87
CA TYR A 2 35.57 21.80 24.68
C TYR A 2 34.04 21.80 24.54
N TYR A 3 33.34 22.58 25.38
CA TYR A 3 31.87 22.68 25.38
C TYR A 3 31.28 23.28 24.09
N LEU A 4 31.95 24.28 23.49
CA LEU A 4 31.51 24.88 22.22
C LEU A 4 31.69 23.89 21.07
N PHE A 5 32.77 23.12 21.10
CA PHE A 5 33.08 22.08 20.11
C PHE A 5 32.09 20.91 20.21
N THR A 6 31.72 20.48 21.42
CA THR A 6 30.69 19.43 21.62
C THR A 6 29.31 19.89 21.19
N VAL A 7 28.93 21.16 21.43
CA VAL A 7 27.64 21.72 20.98
C VAL A 7 27.58 21.85 19.45
N LEU A 8 28.67 22.27 18.80
CA LEU A 8 28.76 22.33 17.34
C LEU A 8 28.72 20.93 16.69
N ILE A 9 29.37 19.93 17.29
CA ILE A 9 29.29 18.54 16.83
C ILE A 9 27.87 17.98 17.02
N PHE A 10 27.22 18.22 18.17
CA PHE A 10 25.83 17.80 18.39
C PHE A 10 24.84 18.47 17.42
N ALA A 11 25.02 19.77 17.15
CA ALA A 11 24.20 20.50 16.19
C ALA A 11 24.38 20.01 14.74
N ALA A 12 25.57 19.51 14.38
CA ALA A 12 25.83 18.90 13.08
C ALA A 12 25.23 17.48 12.98
N ILE A 13 25.24 16.70 14.07
CA ILE A 13 24.69 15.33 14.10
C ILE A 13 23.15 15.32 14.09
N CYS A 14 22.50 16.37 14.61
CA CYS A 14 21.03 16.46 14.65
C CYS A 14 20.38 17.10 13.42
N ARG A 15 21.14 17.55 12.42
CA ARG A 15 20.58 18.08 11.17
C ARG A 15 20.39 16.95 10.18
N VAL A 16 19.13 16.61 9.92
CA VAL A 16 18.77 15.74 8.80
C VAL A 16 19.10 16.47 7.52
N GLU A 17 20.06 15.94 6.77
CA GLU A 17 20.41 16.52 5.47
C GLU A 17 19.22 16.46 4.52
N SER A 18 18.87 17.60 3.96
CA SER A 18 17.90 17.66 2.87
C SER A 18 18.37 16.88 1.65
N GLY A 19 17.40 16.45 0.85
CA GLY A 19 17.66 15.92 -0.46
C GLY A 19 16.58 14.96 -0.92
N LEU A 20 16.88 14.31 -2.04
CA LEU A 20 16.00 13.35 -2.66
C LEU A 20 16.17 11.98 -1.99
N PHE A 21 15.07 11.37 -1.57
CA PHE A 21 15.04 10.05 -0.96
C PHE A 21 14.19 9.09 -1.79
N ASP A 22 14.60 7.83 -1.87
CA ASP A 22 13.87 6.77 -2.52
C ASP A 22 12.71 6.33 -1.62
N ARG A 23 11.48 6.32 -2.16
CA ARG A 23 10.26 6.04 -1.38
C ARG A 23 10.21 4.60 -0.87
N TYR A 24 10.76 3.65 -1.63
CA TYR A 24 10.75 2.24 -1.26
C TYR A 24 11.77 1.92 -0.16
N SER A 25 13.04 2.25 -0.40
CA SER A 25 14.15 1.92 0.51
C SER A 25 14.33 2.92 1.64
N GLY A 26 13.83 4.15 1.48
CA GLY A 26 14.04 5.25 2.41
C GLY A 26 15.46 5.80 2.41
N LYS A 27 16.31 5.39 1.47
CA LYS A 27 17.71 5.85 1.34
C LYS A 27 17.78 7.12 0.49
N LYS A 28 18.84 7.91 0.70
CA LYS A 28 19.11 9.08 -0.14
C LYS A 28 19.44 8.62 -1.56
N VAL A 29 18.86 9.29 -2.56
CA VAL A 29 19.04 8.99 -3.98
C VAL A 29 20.36 9.60 -4.44
N GLU A 30 21.25 8.76 -4.94
CA GLU A 30 22.51 9.18 -5.53
C GLU A 30 22.30 9.89 -6.88
N LEU A 31 23.24 10.75 -7.28
CA LEU A 31 23.17 11.52 -8.53
C LEU A 31 22.92 10.65 -9.78
N ALA A 32 23.51 9.46 -9.84
CA ALA A 32 23.33 8.52 -10.95
C ALA A 32 21.89 7.98 -10.99
N GLN A 33 21.37 7.54 -9.84
CA GLN A 33 19.99 7.05 -9.73
C GLN A 33 18.97 8.17 -10.00
N ALA A 34 19.24 9.39 -9.55
CA ALA A 34 18.38 10.55 -9.84
C ALA A 34 18.31 10.85 -11.35
N LYS A 35 19.42 10.73 -12.08
CA LYS A 35 19.43 10.87 -13.56
C LYS A 35 18.60 9.78 -14.22
N GLU A 36 18.71 8.53 -13.77
CA GLU A 36 17.92 7.42 -14.29
C GLU A 36 16.41 7.62 -14.06
N LEU A 37 16.02 8.01 -12.84
CA LEU A 37 14.62 8.30 -12.50
C LEU A 37 14.04 9.46 -13.32
N ARG A 38 14.86 10.44 -13.69
CA ARG A 38 14.46 11.53 -14.60
C ARG A 38 14.26 11.04 -16.02
N LEU A 39 15.18 10.21 -16.54
CA LEU A 39 15.05 9.61 -17.88
C LEU A 39 13.80 8.73 -18.00
N LYS A 40 13.41 8.04 -16.92
CA LYS A 40 12.22 7.18 -16.86
C LYS A 40 10.92 7.92 -16.53
N ASN A 41 10.96 9.25 -16.33
CA ASN A 41 9.83 10.03 -15.81
C ASN A 41 9.17 9.39 -14.57
N ALA A 42 10.01 8.93 -13.64
CA ALA A 42 9.63 8.16 -12.45
C ALA A 42 10.04 8.88 -11.15
N THR A 43 10.59 10.09 -11.24
CA THR A 43 11.12 10.83 -10.09
C THR A 43 10.03 11.05 -9.04
N GLU A 44 8.87 11.60 -9.40
CA GLU A 44 7.80 11.88 -8.43
C GLU A 44 7.22 10.61 -7.79
N ARG A 45 7.08 9.55 -8.60
CA ARG A 45 6.50 8.26 -8.18
C ARG A 45 7.42 7.46 -7.26
N CYS A 46 8.73 7.50 -7.51
CA CYS A 46 9.69 6.64 -6.80
C CYS A 46 10.51 7.39 -5.76
N SER A 47 10.51 8.72 -5.76
CA SER A 47 11.30 9.53 -4.84
C SER A 47 10.51 10.69 -4.23
N ILE A 48 11.00 11.16 -3.08
CA ILE A 48 10.45 12.28 -2.33
C ILE A 48 11.59 13.24 -1.99
N ASP A 49 11.38 14.53 -2.23
CA ASP A 49 12.34 15.57 -1.83
C ASP A 49 12.02 16.04 -0.41
N ILE A 50 12.98 15.86 0.49
CA ILE A 50 12.80 16.15 1.91
C ILE A 50 13.62 17.40 2.25
N LYS A 51 12.91 18.44 2.66
CA LYS A 51 13.53 19.65 3.26
C LYS A 51 14.14 19.31 4.62
N PRO A 52 15.18 20.04 5.07
CA PRO A 52 15.86 19.74 6.34
C PRO A 52 14.84 19.67 7.48
N CYS A 53 14.93 18.65 8.32
CA CYS A 53 14.04 18.53 9.46
C CYS A 53 14.46 19.55 10.53
N THR A 54 13.49 20.23 11.13
CA THR A 54 13.72 21.20 12.21
C THR A 54 13.23 20.63 13.54
N PRO A 55 14.02 20.70 14.62
CA PRO A 55 13.56 20.25 15.94
C PRO A 55 12.29 20.99 16.35
N HIS A 56 11.31 20.25 16.87
CA HIS A 56 10.01 20.79 17.31
C HIS A 56 9.15 21.43 16.21
N GLU A 57 9.40 21.11 14.94
CA GLU A 57 8.48 21.50 13.87
C GLU A 57 7.12 20.80 13.99
N GLY A 58 6.08 21.47 13.50
CA GLY A 58 4.78 20.84 13.33
C GLY A 58 4.84 19.72 12.30
N SER A 59 3.92 18.77 12.41
CA SER A 59 3.81 17.67 11.47
C SER A 59 3.62 18.14 10.03
N ARG A 60 4.38 17.55 9.11
CA ARG A 60 4.27 17.84 7.67
C ARG A 60 3.11 17.04 7.06
N ILE A 61 2.44 17.63 6.08
CA ILE A 61 1.31 17.01 5.35
C ILE A 61 1.72 15.71 4.66
N ASP A 62 2.95 15.65 4.15
CA ASP A 62 3.49 14.45 3.50
C ASP A 62 3.96 13.37 4.50
N GLY A 63 3.90 13.67 5.80
CA GLY A 63 4.36 12.81 6.89
C GLY A 63 5.88 12.66 7.00
N THR A 64 6.66 13.47 6.29
CA THR A 64 8.12 13.46 6.41
C THR A 64 8.58 14.08 7.73
N CYS A 65 9.81 13.74 8.15
CA CYS A 65 10.46 14.29 9.35
C CYS A 65 9.79 13.96 10.70
N ASN A 66 8.76 13.10 10.74
CA ASN A 66 8.25 12.56 12.01
C ASN A 66 9.34 11.72 12.73
N ASN A 67 10.17 11.01 11.97
CA ASN A 67 11.38 10.37 12.46
C ASN A 67 12.63 11.09 11.96
N TYR A 68 13.34 11.82 12.82
CA TYR A 68 14.55 12.56 12.44
C TYR A 68 15.67 11.66 11.89
N LYS A 69 15.82 10.44 12.37
CA LYS A 69 16.87 9.54 11.87
C LYS A 69 16.52 8.96 10.49
N TYR A 70 15.24 8.77 10.22
CA TYR A 70 14.72 8.16 8.99
C TYR A 70 13.50 8.95 8.49
N PRO A 71 13.73 10.08 7.80
CA PRO A 71 12.68 11.07 7.55
C PRO A 71 11.56 10.60 6.61
N THR A 72 11.75 9.49 5.88
CA THR A 72 10.76 8.85 5.00
C THR A 72 9.82 7.88 5.72
N ARG A 73 10.09 7.51 6.98
CA ARG A 73 9.28 6.50 7.66
C ARG A 73 7.89 7.05 8.00
N GLY A 74 6.85 6.40 7.45
CA GLY A 74 5.46 6.79 7.64
C GLY A 74 5.03 7.97 6.76
N SER A 75 5.87 8.41 5.82
CA SER A 75 5.48 9.40 4.81
C SER A 75 4.49 8.81 3.81
N ALA A 76 3.70 9.68 3.18
CA ALA A 76 2.79 9.31 2.11
C ALA A 76 3.53 8.70 0.90
N GLN A 77 2.83 7.83 0.16
CA GLN A 77 3.34 7.08 -0.98
C GLN A 77 4.55 6.19 -0.65
N GLY A 78 4.67 5.79 0.61
CA GLY A 78 5.68 4.84 1.09
C GLY A 78 5.18 3.38 1.04
N PRO A 79 6.07 2.41 1.29
CA PRO A 79 5.69 1.01 1.42
C PRO A 79 4.97 0.74 2.75
N TYR A 80 4.12 -0.28 2.76
CA TYR A 80 3.62 -0.83 4.02
C TYR A 80 4.75 -1.51 4.81
N LEU A 81 4.68 -1.40 6.14
CA LEU A 81 5.59 -2.15 7.00
C LEU A 81 5.20 -3.63 7.00
N ARG A 82 6.10 -4.50 6.56
CA ARG A 82 5.93 -5.94 6.65
C ARG A 82 6.37 -6.47 8.01
N LEU A 83 5.40 -6.95 8.80
CA LEU A 83 5.68 -7.66 10.06
C LEU A 83 6.16 -9.10 9.83
N LEU A 84 5.73 -9.71 8.72
CA LEU A 84 6.09 -11.07 8.31
C LEU A 84 6.56 -11.07 6.86
N LYS A 85 7.31 -12.12 6.49
CA LYS A 85 7.71 -12.31 5.09
C LYS A 85 6.45 -12.53 4.24
N PRO A 86 6.37 -11.93 3.04
CA PRO A 86 5.25 -12.16 2.14
C PRO A 86 5.26 -13.61 1.64
N ASP A 87 4.07 -14.12 1.31
CA ASP A 87 3.86 -15.46 0.79
C ASP A 87 3.08 -15.37 -0.53
N TYR A 88 3.80 -15.49 -1.65
CA TYR A 88 3.27 -15.43 -3.01
C TYR A 88 3.46 -16.77 -3.70
N GLY A 89 2.56 -17.07 -4.65
CA GLY A 89 2.76 -18.18 -5.59
C GLY A 89 3.89 -17.88 -6.57
N ASN A 90 4.12 -18.83 -7.47
CA ASN A 90 5.04 -18.66 -8.59
C ASN A 90 4.66 -17.42 -9.42
N ASP A 91 5.65 -16.78 -10.02
CA ASP A 91 5.47 -15.56 -10.84
C ASP A 91 4.71 -14.43 -10.14
N ARG A 92 4.84 -14.36 -8.80
CA ARG A 92 4.18 -13.37 -7.95
C ARG A 92 2.65 -13.53 -7.90
N ASP A 93 2.11 -14.69 -8.22
CA ASP A 93 0.66 -14.94 -8.22
C ASP A 93 0.12 -15.23 -6.80
N ILE A 94 -1.17 -15.55 -6.70
CA ILE A 94 -1.81 -16.02 -5.48
C ILE A 94 -1.13 -17.32 -5.03
N ARG A 95 -0.76 -17.39 -3.75
CA ARG A 95 -0.15 -18.61 -3.17
C ARG A 95 -1.09 -19.81 -3.25
N MET A 96 -0.50 -21.00 -3.27
CA MET A 96 -1.23 -22.26 -3.14
C MET A 96 -1.46 -22.64 -1.67
N ASN A 97 -2.29 -23.66 -1.45
CA ASN A 97 -2.44 -24.26 -0.12
C ASN A 97 -1.19 -25.09 0.25
N ARG A 98 -1.17 -25.66 1.47
CA ARG A 98 -0.04 -26.48 1.96
C ARG A 98 0.17 -27.78 1.16
N HIS A 99 -0.82 -28.22 0.40
CA HIS A 99 -0.80 -29.41 -0.45
C HIS A 99 -0.49 -29.09 -1.92
N GLY A 100 -0.24 -27.82 -2.26
CA GLY A 100 0.03 -27.39 -3.64
C GLY A 100 -1.22 -27.21 -4.51
N GLU A 101 -2.41 -27.11 -3.91
CA GLU A 101 -3.66 -26.91 -4.64
C GLU A 101 -4.10 -25.43 -4.61
N PRO A 102 -4.90 -24.98 -5.60
CA PRO A 102 -5.46 -23.62 -5.61
C PRO A 102 -6.31 -23.33 -4.37
N LEU A 103 -6.25 -22.09 -3.89
CA LEU A 103 -7.12 -21.63 -2.80
C LEU A 103 -8.58 -21.55 -3.25
N PRO A 104 -9.56 -21.77 -2.35
CA PRO A 104 -10.97 -21.57 -2.68
C PRO A 104 -11.21 -20.12 -3.10
N SER A 105 -12.17 -19.91 -4.01
CA SER A 105 -12.48 -18.55 -4.45
C SER A 105 -12.95 -17.69 -3.28
N ALA A 106 -12.58 -16.41 -3.29
CA ALA A 106 -13.01 -15.46 -2.26
C ALA A 106 -14.55 -15.41 -2.15
N ARG A 107 -15.26 -15.64 -3.26
CA ARG A 107 -16.72 -15.72 -3.26
C ARG A 107 -17.24 -16.93 -2.50
N LYS A 108 -16.66 -18.11 -2.72
CA LYS A 108 -17.04 -19.33 -1.99
C LYS A 108 -16.85 -19.15 -0.48
N VAL A 109 -15.68 -18.64 -0.08
CA VAL A 109 -15.38 -18.33 1.33
C VAL A 109 -16.40 -17.33 1.91
N ARG A 110 -16.77 -16.30 1.14
CA ARG A 110 -17.79 -15.32 1.53
C ARG A 110 -19.16 -15.97 1.76
N THR A 111 -19.57 -16.91 0.91
CA THR A 111 -20.91 -17.52 1.01
C THR A 111 -20.99 -18.63 2.05
N GLU A 112 -19.88 -19.33 2.32
CA GLU A 112 -19.85 -20.43 3.29
C GLU A 112 -19.58 -19.96 4.72
N LEU A 113 -18.70 -18.96 4.92
CA LEU A 113 -18.25 -18.58 6.27
C LEU A 113 -18.94 -17.35 6.84
N HIS A 114 -19.38 -16.41 6.00
CA HIS A 114 -19.98 -15.18 6.50
C HIS A 114 -21.50 -15.33 6.63
N SER A 115 -22.02 -14.99 7.81
CA SER A 115 -23.46 -14.87 8.04
C SER A 115 -24.06 -13.82 7.11
N THR A 116 -25.24 -14.10 6.57
CA THR A 116 -26.00 -13.17 5.76
C THR A 116 -27.29 -12.80 6.48
N GLY A 117 -27.74 -11.55 6.28
CA GLY A 117 -28.95 -11.02 6.93
C GLY A 117 -28.69 -9.73 7.68
N ARG A 118 -29.76 -9.20 8.29
CA ARG A 118 -29.71 -8.00 9.10
C ARG A 118 -29.38 -8.40 10.53
N VAL A 119 -28.19 -8.04 10.98
CA VAL A 119 -27.79 -8.15 12.39
C VAL A 119 -27.98 -6.78 13.03
N GLU A 120 -28.88 -6.68 14.00
CA GLU A 120 -29.06 -5.45 14.78
C GLU A 120 -28.29 -5.56 16.09
N ASP A 121 -27.30 -4.68 16.29
CA ASP A 121 -26.70 -4.45 17.58
C ASP A 121 -27.35 -3.21 18.20
N LYS A 122 -28.15 -3.42 19.26
CA LYS A 122 -28.91 -2.36 19.91
C LYS A 122 -28.15 -1.70 21.07
N VAL A 123 -26.97 -2.21 21.43
CA VAL A 123 -26.32 -1.88 22.70
C VAL A 123 -24.86 -1.47 22.52
N THR A 124 -24.11 -2.10 21.61
CA THR A 124 -22.64 -2.00 21.60
C THR A 124 -22.12 -1.10 20.47
N PHE A 125 -22.57 -1.30 19.23
CA PHE A 125 -22.13 -0.53 18.08
C PHE A 125 -23.25 0.32 17.49
N ASN A 126 -23.11 1.65 17.63
CA ASN A 126 -23.93 2.58 16.88
C ASN A 126 -23.27 2.95 15.54
N VAL A 127 -24.04 3.62 14.67
CA VAL A 127 -23.59 4.04 13.35
C VAL A 127 -22.39 5.00 13.43
N ALA A 128 -22.32 5.85 14.46
CA ALA A 128 -21.20 6.77 14.63
C ALA A 128 -19.87 6.05 14.92
N ALA A 129 -19.90 4.97 15.70
CA ALA A 129 -18.73 4.15 15.98
C ALA A 129 -18.15 3.53 14.69
N PHE A 130 -19.01 3.04 13.80
CA PHE A 130 -18.58 2.52 12.50
C PHE A 130 -17.90 3.58 11.63
N HIS A 131 -18.50 4.77 11.53
CA HIS A 131 -17.92 5.87 10.77
C HIS A 131 -16.61 6.37 11.37
N MET A 132 -16.48 6.39 12.69
CA MET A 132 -15.22 6.72 13.36
C MET A 132 -14.13 5.67 13.05
N MET A 133 -14.46 4.38 13.03
CA MET A 133 -13.51 3.34 12.63
C MET A 133 -13.04 3.50 11.18
N GLU A 134 -13.95 3.81 10.25
CA GLU A 134 -13.56 4.06 8.85
C GLU A 134 -12.73 5.34 8.72
N PHE A 135 -13.08 6.40 9.46
CA PHE A 135 -12.29 7.63 9.52
C PHE A 135 -10.85 7.35 9.97
N ILE A 136 -10.68 6.65 11.10
CA ILE A 136 -9.35 6.26 11.61
C ILE A 136 -8.62 5.35 10.60
N HIS A 137 -9.31 4.38 9.99
CA HIS A 137 -8.70 3.50 9.00
C HIS A 137 -8.15 4.29 7.80
N ARG A 138 -8.95 5.21 7.25
CA ARG A 138 -8.58 6.02 6.08
C ARG A 138 -7.48 7.03 6.37
N ASP A 139 -7.39 7.51 7.61
CA ASP A 139 -6.34 8.43 8.06
C ASP A 139 -4.99 7.71 8.23
N ILE A 140 -4.98 6.42 8.56
CA ILE A 140 -3.76 5.62 8.74
C ILE A 140 -3.30 4.95 7.43
N SER A 141 -4.24 4.49 6.61
CA SER A 141 -3.93 3.63 5.47
C SER A 141 -5.00 3.68 4.39
N ILE A 142 -4.52 3.79 3.14
CA ILE A 142 -5.33 3.52 1.96
C ILE A 142 -4.44 3.12 0.80
N MET A 143 -4.90 2.08 0.11
CA MET A 143 -4.26 1.43 -1.02
C MET A 143 -5.14 1.64 -2.26
N ASP A 144 -4.53 1.98 -3.39
CA ASP A 144 -5.27 2.35 -4.61
C ASP A 144 -5.83 1.14 -5.41
N GLY A 145 -6.04 -0.01 -4.76
CA GLY A 145 -6.57 -1.21 -5.40
C GLY A 145 -7.98 -1.02 -5.99
N PRO A 146 -8.93 -0.43 -5.26
CA PRO A 146 -10.30 -0.28 -5.75
C PRO A 146 -10.45 0.62 -6.98
N LEU A 147 -9.64 1.69 -7.13
CA LEU A 147 -9.81 2.61 -8.26
C LEU A 147 -9.40 1.97 -9.58
N ASP A 148 -8.46 1.04 -9.57
CA ASP A 148 -7.96 0.42 -10.77
C ASP A 148 -9.01 -0.47 -11.45
N TYR A 149 -9.67 -1.36 -10.70
CA TYR A 149 -10.75 -2.17 -11.27
C TYR A 149 -11.95 -1.31 -11.69
N LEU A 150 -12.25 -0.25 -10.94
CA LEU A 150 -13.38 0.64 -11.23
C LEU A 150 -13.18 1.48 -12.49
N LYS A 151 -11.95 1.95 -12.75
CA LYS A 151 -11.68 2.93 -13.81
C LYS A 151 -10.96 2.35 -15.02
N ARG A 152 -10.13 1.32 -14.84
CA ARG A 152 -9.18 0.85 -15.86
C ARG A 152 -9.40 -0.60 -16.26
N ARG A 153 -9.60 -1.50 -15.28
CA ARG A 153 -9.56 -2.96 -15.49
C ARG A 153 -10.90 -3.65 -15.24
N GLN A 154 -11.93 -3.22 -15.96
CA GLN A 154 -13.26 -3.85 -15.96
C GLN A 154 -13.36 -5.09 -16.87
N TYR A 155 -12.23 -5.63 -17.33
CA TYR A 155 -12.14 -6.74 -18.30
C TYR A 155 -11.42 -7.98 -17.76
N CYS A 156 -11.14 -8.04 -16.46
CA CYS A 156 -10.46 -9.18 -15.84
C CYS A 156 -11.22 -10.52 -15.97
N CYS A 157 -12.52 -10.49 -16.24
CA CYS A 157 -13.32 -11.67 -16.53
C CYS A 157 -13.32 -12.10 -18.00
N SER A 158 -12.72 -11.29 -18.88
CA SER A 158 -12.66 -11.55 -20.31
C SER A 158 -11.34 -12.25 -20.68
N LYS A 159 -11.27 -12.85 -21.87
CA LYS A 159 -10.03 -13.49 -22.39
C LYS A 159 -8.83 -12.54 -22.49
N ILE A 160 -9.08 -11.23 -22.58
CA ILE A 160 -8.04 -10.21 -22.55
C ILE A 160 -7.42 -10.13 -21.14
N GLY A 161 -8.26 -10.20 -20.10
CA GLY A 161 -7.83 -10.17 -18.71
C GLY A 161 -6.98 -11.37 -18.30
N ASP A 162 -7.18 -12.53 -18.92
CA ASP A 162 -6.35 -13.73 -18.68
C ASP A 162 -4.85 -13.49 -18.98
N LYS A 163 -4.52 -12.49 -19.81
CA LYS A 163 -3.13 -12.11 -20.14
C LYS A 163 -2.61 -10.93 -19.32
N ASP A 164 -3.46 -10.24 -18.57
CA ASP A 164 -3.04 -9.11 -17.74
C ASP A 164 -2.62 -9.62 -16.36
N PRO A 165 -1.33 -9.51 -15.96
CA PRO A 165 -0.86 -9.95 -14.65
C PRO A 165 -1.47 -9.17 -13.47
N LYS A 166 -2.12 -8.03 -13.73
CA LYS A 166 -2.88 -7.28 -12.74
C LYS A 166 -4.27 -7.83 -12.50
N CYS A 167 -4.80 -8.67 -13.38
CA CYS A 167 -6.13 -9.22 -13.22
C CYS A 167 -6.11 -10.44 -12.30
N ILE A 168 -6.95 -10.41 -11.26
CA ILE A 168 -7.16 -11.52 -10.33
C ILE A 168 -8.67 -11.73 -10.12
N PRO A 169 -9.40 -12.13 -11.18
CA PRO A 169 -10.86 -12.18 -11.14
C PRO A 169 -11.38 -13.11 -10.04
N ILE A 170 -12.47 -12.71 -9.39
CA ILE A 170 -13.12 -13.54 -8.37
C ILE A 170 -14.12 -14.46 -9.06
N ARG A 171 -13.78 -15.75 -9.15
CA ARG A 171 -14.65 -16.78 -9.73
C ARG A 171 -15.83 -17.09 -8.81
N VAL A 172 -17.03 -17.10 -9.38
CA VAL A 172 -18.28 -17.42 -8.67
C VAL A 172 -18.57 -18.90 -8.87
N PRO A 173 -18.77 -19.68 -7.80
CA PRO A 173 -19.06 -21.10 -7.92
C PRO A 173 -20.51 -21.33 -8.41
N GLU A 174 -20.77 -22.49 -9.03
CA GLU A 174 -22.10 -22.82 -9.58
C GLU A 174 -23.18 -22.95 -8.51
N ASP A 175 -22.81 -23.39 -7.31
CA ASP A 175 -23.68 -23.55 -6.14
C ASP A 175 -23.85 -22.25 -5.33
N ASP A 176 -23.46 -21.09 -5.88
CA ASP A 176 -23.61 -19.81 -5.21
C ASP A 176 -25.08 -19.55 -4.82
N PRO A 177 -25.40 -19.34 -3.53
CA PRO A 177 -26.79 -19.26 -3.08
C PRO A 177 -27.57 -18.10 -3.71
N TYR A 178 -26.89 -17.05 -4.16
CA TYR A 178 -27.49 -15.83 -4.71
C TYR A 178 -27.32 -15.71 -6.22
N LEU A 179 -26.13 -16.06 -6.73
CA LEU A 179 -25.78 -15.87 -8.13
C LEU A 179 -26.07 -17.08 -9.01
N LYS A 180 -26.44 -18.25 -8.44
CA LYS A 180 -26.84 -19.44 -9.22
C LYS A 180 -27.98 -19.18 -10.20
N VAL A 181 -28.88 -18.24 -9.90
CA VAL A 181 -30.02 -17.86 -10.75
C VAL A 181 -29.65 -16.84 -11.83
N THR A 182 -28.40 -16.42 -11.88
CA THR A 182 -27.87 -15.45 -12.83
C THR A 182 -26.75 -16.08 -13.67
N ASP A 183 -26.39 -15.45 -14.79
CA ASP A 183 -25.27 -15.89 -15.63
C ASP A 183 -23.90 -15.36 -15.15
N ILE A 184 -23.86 -14.73 -13.97
CA ILE A 184 -22.61 -14.16 -13.44
C ILE A 184 -21.75 -15.30 -12.88
N ARG A 185 -20.63 -15.58 -13.56
CA ARG A 185 -19.63 -16.59 -13.13
C ARG A 185 -18.26 -16.02 -12.79
N CYS A 186 -18.12 -14.71 -12.91
CA CYS A 186 -16.88 -14.01 -12.64
C CYS A 186 -17.16 -12.56 -12.23
N LEU A 187 -16.44 -12.07 -11.22
CA LEU A 187 -16.45 -10.68 -10.81
C LEU A 187 -15.09 -10.06 -11.14
N ASN A 188 -15.11 -8.91 -11.85
CA ASN A 188 -13.90 -8.19 -12.20
C ASN A 188 -13.19 -7.70 -10.94
N PHE A 189 -11.90 -8.04 -10.81
CA PHE A 189 -11.06 -7.62 -9.71
C PHE A 189 -9.61 -7.54 -10.17
N SER A 190 -8.93 -6.45 -9.81
CA SER A 190 -7.52 -6.23 -10.11
C SER A 190 -6.68 -6.05 -8.85
N ARG A 191 -5.40 -6.37 -8.96
CA ARG A 191 -4.41 -6.21 -7.89
C ARG A 191 -4.11 -4.74 -7.67
N ALA A 192 -3.87 -4.37 -6.42
CA ALA A 192 -3.34 -3.05 -6.11
C ALA A 192 -2.00 -2.78 -6.79
N GLU A 193 -1.68 -1.49 -6.97
CA GLU A 193 -0.38 -1.06 -7.46
C GLU A 193 0.73 -1.34 -6.46
N THR A 194 1.87 -1.80 -6.96
CA THR A 194 3.07 -2.07 -6.18
C THR A 194 4.26 -1.27 -6.72
N PHE A 195 5.31 -1.11 -5.91
CA PHE A 195 6.53 -0.42 -6.34
C PHE A 195 7.17 -1.05 -7.58
N GLN A 196 6.99 -2.35 -7.79
CA GLN A 196 7.44 -3.09 -8.97
C GLN A 196 6.65 -2.65 -10.21
N ASP A 197 5.33 -2.54 -10.08
CA ASP A 197 4.45 -2.12 -11.18
C ASP A 197 4.71 -0.66 -11.58
N SER A 198 5.01 0.19 -10.60
CA SER A 198 5.37 1.59 -10.84
C SER A 198 6.79 1.76 -11.39
N GLY A 199 7.58 0.68 -11.49
CA GLY A 199 8.96 0.67 -11.99
C GLY A 199 10.01 1.23 -11.03
N CYS A 200 9.66 1.33 -9.73
CA CYS A 200 10.54 1.85 -8.69
C CYS A 200 11.50 0.80 -8.13
N THR A 201 11.16 -0.49 -8.26
CA THR A 201 11.97 -1.60 -7.79
C THR A 201 12.15 -2.66 -8.88
N PRO A 202 13.29 -3.36 -8.93
CA PRO A 202 13.49 -4.47 -9.88
C PRO A 202 12.57 -5.66 -9.58
N GLU A 203 12.30 -6.48 -10.60
CA GLU A 203 11.36 -7.62 -10.50
C GLU A 203 11.80 -8.73 -9.55
N ILE A 204 13.10 -8.80 -9.21
CA ILE A 204 13.64 -9.76 -8.25
C ILE A 204 13.10 -9.54 -6.82
N ILE A 205 12.59 -8.35 -6.52
CA ILE A 205 12.02 -8.01 -5.22
C ILE A 205 10.53 -8.35 -5.21
N LEU A 206 10.06 -8.96 -4.12
CA LEU A 206 8.65 -9.35 -3.96
C LEU A 206 7.70 -8.14 -3.89
N PRO A 207 6.54 -8.18 -4.57
CA PRO A 207 5.64 -7.04 -4.77
C PRO A 207 5.26 -6.30 -3.49
N GLU A 208 5.57 -5.02 -3.36
CA GLU A 208 5.22 -4.21 -2.18
C GLU A 208 4.16 -3.17 -2.53
N GLN A 209 3.01 -3.20 -1.85
CA GLN A 209 1.94 -2.24 -2.07
C GLN A 209 2.33 -0.84 -1.59
N VAL A 210 1.78 0.17 -2.27
CA VAL A 210 1.99 1.57 -1.93
C VAL A 210 0.87 2.07 -1.01
N SER A 211 1.24 2.65 0.14
CA SER A 211 0.32 3.42 0.98
C SER A 211 0.24 4.83 0.45
N THR A 212 -0.94 5.28 0.02
CA THR A 212 -1.09 6.60 -0.61
C THR A 212 -1.06 7.76 0.38
N TYR A 213 -1.37 7.51 1.67
CA TYR A 213 -1.37 8.51 2.74
C TYR A 213 -0.26 8.23 3.76
N SER A 214 0.06 9.25 4.55
CA SER A 214 0.96 9.11 5.69
C SER A 214 0.34 8.22 6.76
N THR A 215 1.17 7.48 7.49
CA THR A 215 0.69 6.55 8.54
C THR A 215 0.27 7.27 9.82
N PHE A 216 0.65 8.52 9.98
CA PHE A 216 0.38 9.31 11.18
C PHE A 216 -0.91 10.10 11.02
N SER A 217 -1.69 10.12 12.11
CA SER A 217 -2.88 10.95 12.20
C SER A 217 -2.50 12.40 12.41
N TYR A 218 -3.03 13.27 11.54
CA TYR A 218 -2.87 14.72 11.65
C TYR A 218 -4.21 15.45 11.83
N THR A 219 -5.27 14.68 12.07
CA THR A 219 -6.67 15.13 11.99
C THR A 219 -7.40 15.08 13.35
N LEU A 220 -6.66 14.87 14.45
CA LEU A 220 -7.18 14.79 15.83
C LEU A 220 -6.47 15.77 16.77
#